data_AF-A0A6G1ANQ3-F1
#
_entry.id   AF-A0A6G1ANQ3-F1
#
_cell.length_a   1.000
_cell.length_b   1.000
_cell.length_c   1.000
_cell.angle_alpha   90.00
_cell.angle_beta   90.00
_cell.angle_gamma   90.00
#
_symmetry.space_group_name_H-M   'P 1'
#
loop_
_entity.id
_entity.type
_entity.pdbx_description
1 polymer ?
#
loop_
_entity_poly.entity_id
_entity_poly.type
_entity_poly.pdbx_seq_one_letter_code
_entity_poly.pdbx_strand_id
1 'polypeptide(L)'
;KDNKWPPKSIIQYYGPATWAEDGYWGYCYSHLHTLNHIIRLQAVVKIITNATARALNLLAKQRTKMYNAIYQHCLALDSMLASERDVCGNFNLNICCLQIDDEEKVLEEITDLMGKVAYVPVQSWKG
;
A
#
# COMPACT_ATOMS: atom_id res chain seq x y z
N LYS A 1 2.20 2.78 -33.74
CA LYS A 1 1.83 1.64 -32.87
C LYS A 1 2.98 1.55 -31.85
N ASP A 2 2.93 2.13 -30.67
CA ASP A 2 1.82 2.39 -29.76
C ASP A 2 1.98 3.77 -29.12
N ASN A 3 1.03 4.67 -29.33
CA ASN A 3 1.08 6.01 -28.77
C ASN A 3 0.73 6.02 -27.28
N LYS A 4 0.80 4.88 -26.58
CA LYS A 4 0.43 4.72 -25.18
C LYS A 4 1.67 4.80 -24.30
N TRP A 5 1.62 5.67 -23.31
CA TRP A 5 2.71 5.94 -22.37
C TRP A 5 2.29 5.51 -20.97
N PRO A 6 2.59 4.25 -20.56
CA PRO A 6 2.32 3.81 -19.21
C PRO A 6 3.29 4.51 -18.22
N PRO A 7 2.93 4.61 -16.92
CA PRO A 7 3.74 5.29 -15.90
C PRO A 7 5.21 4.85 -15.86
N LYS A 8 5.50 3.56 -16.05
CA LYS A 8 6.87 3.04 -16.08
C LYS A 8 7.70 3.64 -17.21
N SER A 9 7.13 3.75 -18.41
CA SER A 9 7.80 4.35 -19.57
C SER A 9 8.05 5.85 -19.36
N ILE A 10 7.09 6.56 -18.75
CA ILE A 10 7.23 7.99 -18.40
C ILE A 10 8.40 8.20 -17.44
N ILE A 11 8.52 7.38 -16.39
CA ILE A 11 9.60 7.48 -15.41
C ILE A 11 10.97 7.19 -16.03
N GLN A 12 11.04 6.16 -16.89
CA GLN A 12 12.28 5.79 -17.57
C GLN A 12 12.72 6.89 -18.56
N TYR A 13 11.78 7.51 -19.27
CA TYR A 13 12.07 8.51 -20.28
C TYR A 13 12.54 9.84 -19.68
N TYR A 14 11.84 10.36 -18.66
CA TYR A 14 12.14 11.70 -18.12
C TYR A 14 13.28 11.76 -17.10
N GLY A 15 13.84 10.62 -16.67
CA GLY A 15 14.98 10.57 -15.75
C GLY A 15 14.73 11.26 -14.38
N PRO A 16 15.60 11.05 -13.37
CA PRO A 16 15.52 11.83 -12.14
C PRO A 16 15.82 13.32 -12.40
N ALA A 17 15.19 14.21 -11.63
CA ALA A 17 15.57 15.61 -11.65
C ALA A 17 17.00 15.75 -11.10
N THR A 18 17.87 16.40 -11.86
CA THR A 18 19.23 16.73 -11.43
C THR A 18 19.32 18.21 -11.11
N TRP A 19 20.07 18.55 -10.06
CA TRP A 19 20.49 19.93 -9.83
C TRP A 19 21.60 20.27 -10.82
N ALA A 20 21.54 21.43 -11.46
CA ALA A 20 22.66 21.93 -12.27
C ALA A 20 23.76 22.43 -11.32
N GLU A 21 24.96 21.85 -11.41
CA GLU A 21 26.12 22.16 -10.55
C GLU A 21 26.64 23.60 -10.72
N ASP A 22 26.33 24.23 -11.86
CA ASP A 22 26.82 25.56 -12.25
C ASP A 22 25.80 26.69 -12.03
N GLY A 23 24.61 26.38 -11.51
CA GLY A 23 23.54 27.37 -11.31
C GLY A 23 23.03 28.01 -12.59
N TYR A 24 23.25 27.40 -13.77
CA TYR A 24 22.71 27.91 -15.03
C TYR A 24 21.28 27.39 -15.25
N TRP A 25 20.33 28.25 -14.90
CA TRP A 25 18.90 27.95 -14.77
C TRP A 25 18.10 27.84 -16.09
N GLY A 26 18.72 28.07 -17.25
CA GLY A 26 18.02 28.31 -18.53
C GLY A 26 17.10 27.17 -18.99
N TYR A 27 17.43 25.92 -18.70
CA TYR A 27 16.58 24.76 -19.02
C TYR A 27 15.54 24.46 -17.94
N CYS A 28 15.86 24.74 -16.66
CA CYS A 28 15.00 24.39 -15.54
C CYS A 28 13.72 25.25 -15.45
N TYR A 29 13.76 26.50 -15.91
CA TYR A 29 12.61 27.43 -15.93
C TYR A 29 11.73 27.33 -17.17
N SER A 30 12.10 26.51 -18.15
CA SER A 30 11.21 26.27 -19.29
C SER A 30 9.93 25.61 -18.80
N HIS A 31 8.77 26.17 -19.14
CA HIS A 31 7.47 25.59 -18.80
C HIS A 31 7.36 24.11 -19.20
N LEU A 32 8.08 23.69 -20.25
CA LEU A 32 8.16 22.30 -20.71
C LEU A 32 8.90 21.40 -19.71
N HIS A 33 9.99 21.87 -19.12
CA HIS A 33 10.76 21.12 -18.13
C HIS A 33 9.96 20.90 -16.85
N THR A 34 9.33 21.96 -16.32
CA THR A 34 8.44 21.85 -15.15
C THR A 34 7.28 20.89 -15.41
N LEU A 35 6.67 20.95 -16.60
CA LEU A 35 5.59 20.05 -16.99
C LEU A 35 6.05 18.59 -17.03
N ASN A 36 7.20 18.31 -17.65
CA ASN A 36 7.77 16.96 -17.72
C ASN A 36 8.05 16.38 -16.32
N HIS A 37 8.53 17.21 -15.40
CA HIS A 37 8.73 16.81 -14.00
C HIS A 37 7.42 16.52 -13.28
N ILE A 38 6.36 17.33 -13.48
CA ILE A 38 5.04 17.06 -12.91
C ILE A 38 4.47 15.75 -13.46
N ILE A 39 4.55 15.52 -14.77
CA ILE A 39 4.10 14.27 -15.41
C ILE A 39 4.86 13.06 -14.86
N ARG A 40 6.17 13.18 -14.69
CA ARG A 40 6.97 12.12 -14.07
C ARG A 40 6.57 11.89 -12.62
N LEU A 41 6.38 12.95 -11.84
CA LEU A 41 5.98 12.84 -10.43
C LEU A 41 4.61 12.14 -10.30
N GLN A 42 3.65 12.49 -11.14
CA GLN A 42 2.35 11.82 -11.22
C GLN A 42 2.50 10.31 -11.50
N ALA A 43 3.40 9.94 -12.42
CA ALA A 43 3.68 8.54 -12.71
C ALA A 43 4.33 7.81 -11.52
N VAL A 44 5.28 8.45 -10.82
CA VAL A 44 5.94 7.90 -9.62
C VAL A 44 4.91 7.66 -8.52
N VAL A 45 4.11 8.67 -8.19
CA VAL A 45 3.07 8.59 -7.15
C VAL A 45 2.10 7.46 -7.48
N LYS A 46 1.62 7.36 -8.72
CA LYS A 46 0.73 6.26 -9.14
C LYS A 46 1.33 4.87 -8.89
N ILE A 47 2.61 4.66 -9.22
CA ILE A 47 3.25 3.36 -9.04
C ILE A 47 3.42 3.04 -7.55
N ILE A 48 3.94 3.99 -6.78
CA ILE A 48 4.18 3.79 -5.34
C ILE A 48 2.86 3.54 -4.63
N THR A 49 1.84 4.36 -4.86
CA THR A 49 0.54 4.20 -4.21
C THR A 49 -0.11 2.86 -4.53
N ASN A 50 -0.05 2.38 -5.79
CA ASN A 50 -0.59 1.06 -6.15
C ASN A 50 0.22 -0.08 -5.51
N ALA A 51 1.55 0.04 -5.45
CA ALA A 51 2.40 -0.94 -4.78
C ALA A 51 2.11 -1.00 -3.26
N THR A 52 1.99 0.16 -2.61
CA THR A 52 1.65 0.27 -1.19
C THR A 52 0.26 -0.29 -0.91
N ALA A 53 -0.75 0.06 -1.71
CA ALA A 53 -2.11 -0.45 -1.57
C ALA A 53 -2.16 -1.99 -1.66
N ARG A 54 -1.37 -2.58 -2.58
CA ARG A 54 -1.25 -4.05 -2.66
C ARG A 54 -0.57 -4.65 -1.45
N ALA A 55 0.51 -4.04 -0.97
CA ALA A 55 1.24 -4.53 0.21
C ALA A 55 0.35 -4.50 1.46
N LEU A 56 -0.39 -3.41 1.67
CA LEU A 56 -1.36 -3.28 2.77
C LEU A 56 -2.44 -4.36 2.70
N ASN A 57 -3.02 -4.59 1.51
CA ASN A 57 -4.02 -5.65 1.32
C ASN A 57 -3.48 -7.06 1.59
N LEU A 58 -2.21 -7.33 1.27
CA LEU A 58 -1.58 -8.61 1.59
C LEU A 58 -1.37 -8.77 3.09
N LEU A 59 -0.92 -7.70 3.78
CA LEU A 59 -0.73 -7.70 5.23
C LEU A 59 -2.05 -7.89 5.98
N ALA A 60 -3.14 -7.24 5.55
CA ALA A 60 -4.47 -7.49 6.13
C ALA A 60 -4.88 -8.96 6.00
N LYS A 61 -4.78 -9.54 4.81
CA LYS A 61 -5.12 -10.95 4.59
C LYS A 61 -4.28 -11.90 5.45
N GLN A 62 -3.00 -11.59 5.64
CA GLN A 62 -2.14 -12.37 6.54
C GLN A 62 -2.55 -12.22 8.00
N ARG A 63 -2.86 -11.00 8.45
CA ARG A 63 -3.37 -10.71 9.79
C ARG A 63 -4.64 -11.52 10.07
N THR A 64 -5.63 -11.48 9.18
CA THR A 64 -6.90 -12.22 9.34
C THR A 64 -6.68 -13.73 9.42
N LYS A 65 -5.80 -14.29 8.59
CA LYS A 65 -5.45 -15.73 8.66
C LYS A 65 -4.77 -16.11 9.96
N MET A 66 -3.79 -15.32 10.40
CA MET A 66 -3.07 -15.56 11.64
C MET A 66 -4.01 -15.45 12.84
N TYR A 67 -4.89 -14.45 12.83
CA TYR A 67 -5.91 -14.28 13.86
C TYR A 67 -6.87 -15.48 13.94
N ASN A 68 -7.42 -15.92 12.80
CA ASN A 68 -8.31 -17.07 12.78
C ASN A 68 -7.61 -18.34 13.29
N ALA A 69 -6.34 -18.56 12.95
CA ALA A 69 -5.56 -19.68 13.46
C ALA A 69 -5.38 -19.60 14.99
N ILE A 70 -4.99 -18.44 15.51
CA ILE A 70 -4.84 -18.21 16.96
C ILE A 70 -6.18 -18.44 17.68
N TYR A 71 -7.27 -17.90 17.14
CA TYR A 71 -8.60 -18.06 17.71
C TYR A 71 -9.04 -19.53 17.77
N GLN A 72 -8.80 -20.31 16.71
CA GLN A 72 -9.05 -21.75 16.71
C GLN A 72 -8.18 -22.50 17.73
N HIS A 73 -6.92 -22.10 17.89
CA HIS A 73 -6.03 -22.70 18.90
C HIS A 73 -6.53 -22.41 20.32
N CYS A 74 -7.00 -21.19 20.59
CA CYS A 74 -7.61 -20.83 21.86
C CYS A 74 -8.83 -21.71 22.16
N LEU A 75 -9.77 -21.83 21.22
CA LEU A 75 -10.95 -22.68 21.40
C LEU A 75 -10.60 -24.16 21.63
N ALA A 76 -9.58 -24.67 20.94
CA ALA A 76 -9.11 -26.04 21.14
C ALA A 76 -8.49 -26.23 22.53
N LEU A 77 -7.70 -25.26 23.01
CA LEU A 77 -7.11 -25.27 24.35
C LEU A 77 -8.17 -25.16 25.44
N ASP A 78 -9.17 -24.28 25.28
CA ASP A 78 -10.32 -24.15 26.18
C ASP A 78 -11.06 -25.49 26.30
N SER A 79 -11.28 -26.17 25.17
CA SER A 79 -11.91 -27.50 25.16
C SER A 79 -11.05 -28.57 25.84
N MET A 80 -9.72 -28.52 25.71
CA MET A 80 -8.81 -29.47 26.36
C MET A 80 -8.73 -29.26 27.88
N LEU A 81 -8.84 -28.00 28.32
CA LEU A 81 -8.70 -27.60 29.71
C LEU A 81 -10.04 -27.44 30.43
N ALA A 82 -11.16 -27.80 29.80
CA ALA A 82 -12.49 -27.69 30.38
C ALA A 82 -12.68 -28.49 31.70
N SER A 83 -11.86 -29.51 31.96
CA SER A 83 -11.84 -30.24 33.23
C SER A 83 -10.87 -29.68 34.27
N GLU A 84 -9.92 -28.85 33.86
CA GLU A 84 -9.08 -28.04 34.74
C GLU A 84 -9.74 -26.64 34.88
N ARG A 85 -9.24 -25.74 35.73
CA ARG A 85 -9.71 -24.35 35.63
C ARG A 85 -9.44 -23.89 34.19
N ASP A 86 -10.48 -23.42 33.51
CA ASP A 86 -10.48 -22.86 32.15
C ASP A 86 -9.17 -22.10 31.80
N VAL A 87 -8.80 -22.01 30.52
CA VAL A 87 -7.51 -21.41 30.07
C VAL A 87 -7.23 -20.07 30.76
N CYS A 88 -8.24 -19.21 30.91
CA CYS A 88 -8.09 -17.93 31.58
C CYS A 88 -7.75 -18.04 33.07
N GLY A 89 -8.35 -19.02 33.75
CA GLY A 89 -8.13 -19.30 35.16
C GLY A 89 -6.79 -19.98 35.45
N ASN A 90 -6.28 -20.78 34.51
CA ASN A 90 -5.02 -21.49 34.65
C ASN A 90 -3.79 -20.64 34.25
N PHE A 91 -3.90 -19.82 33.19
CA PHE A 91 -2.76 -19.02 32.73
C PHE A 91 -2.63 -17.66 33.43
N ASN A 92 -3.60 -17.25 34.24
CA ASN A 92 -3.63 -15.96 34.96
C ASN A 92 -3.32 -14.77 34.02
N LEU A 93 -3.68 -14.92 32.74
CA LEU A 93 -3.52 -13.90 31.71
C LEU A 93 -4.78 -13.05 31.74
N ASN A 94 -4.64 -11.75 32.00
CA ASN A 94 -5.73 -10.76 31.90
C ASN A 94 -6.37 -10.70 30.50
N ILE A 95 -5.72 -11.31 29.52
CA ILE A 95 -6.03 -11.26 28.11
C ILE A 95 -6.24 -12.70 27.65
N CYS A 96 -7.42 -13.21 27.93
CA CYS A 96 -7.80 -14.55 27.54
C CYS A 96 -8.79 -14.43 26.38
N CYS A 97 -8.29 -14.70 25.17
CA CYS A 97 -9.03 -14.60 23.91
C CYS A 97 -9.53 -13.17 23.60
N LEU A 98 -8.62 -12.26 23.24
CA LEU A 98 -9.01 -10.94 22.72
C LEU A 98 -9.84 -11.10 21.45
N GLN A 99 -11.05 -10.53 21.48
CA GLN A 99 -11.71 -10.11 20.26
C GLN A 99 -10.92 -8.95 19.68
N ILE A 100 -10.23 -9.18 18.56
CA ILE A 100 -9.62 -8.11 17.80
C ILE A 100 -10.68 -7.59 16.85
N ASP A 101 -10.91 -6.28 16.87
CA ASP A 101 -11.82 -5.61 15.95
C ASP A 101 -11.42 -5.87 14.50
N ASP A 102 -12.43 -6.14 13.67
CA ASP A 102 -12.23 -6.35 12.24
C ASP A 102 -12.03 -5.01 11.52
N GLU A 103 -10.79 -4.54 11.54
CA GLU A 103 -10.34 -3.34 10.81
C GLU A 103 -10.10 -3.62 9.31
N GLU A 104 -10.32 -4.85 8.81
CA GLU A 104 -10.04 -5.22 7.42
C GLU A 104 -10.83 -4.35 6.44
N LYS A 105 -12.11 -4.09 6.75
CA LYS A 105 -12.99 -3.24 5.94
C LYS A 105 -12.48 -1.81 5.85
N VAL A 106 -11.99 -1.25 6.96
CA VAL A 106 -11.42 0.11 6.99
C VAL A 106 -10.17 0.18 6.12
N LEU A 107 -9.31 -0.85 6.19
CA LEU A 107 -8.12 -0.90 5.34
C LEU A 107 -8.46 -1.04 3.86
N GLU A 108 -9.47 -1.85 3.52
CA GLU A 108 -9.94 -2.00 2.15
C GLU A 108 -10.43 -0.65 1.60
N GLU A 109 -11.24 0.08 2.35
CA GLU A 109 -11.72 1.42 2.00
C GLU A 109 -10.57 2.42 1.78
N ILE A 110 -9.55 2.41 2.65
CA ILE A 110 -8.36 3.27 2.51
C ILE A 110 -7.56 2.90 1.25
N THR A 111 -7.32 1.60 1.01
CA THR A 111 -6.51 1.17 -0.14
C THR A 111 -7.23 1.42 -1.47
N ASP A 112 -8.56 1.32 -1.51
CA ASP A 112 -9.38 1.69 -2.66
C ASP A 112 -9.31 3.21 -2.92
N LEU A 113 -9.44 4.03 -1.86
CA LEU A 113 -9.28 5.48 -1.96
C LEU A 113 -7.88 5.86 -2.48
N MET A 114 -6.83 5.23 -1.97
CA MET A 114 -5.46 5.40 -2.46
C MET A 114 -5.36 5.14 -3.97
N GLY A 115 -5.96 4.06 -4.45
CA GLY A 115 -6.01 3.71 -5.87
C GLY A 115 -6.74 4.73 -6.72
N LYS A 116 -7.88 5.24 -6.22
CA LYS A 116 -8.71 6.27 -6.89
C LYS A 116 -7.98 7.61 -6.98
N VAL A 117 -7.38 8.07 -5.89
CA VAL A 117 -6.69 9.37 -5.84
C VAL A 117 -5.42 9.38 -6.68
N ALA A 118 -4.64 8.29 -6.63
CA ALA A 118 -3.41 8.17 -7.42
C ALA A 118 -3.66 7.72 -8.87
N TYR A 119 -4.92 7.61 -9.31
CA TYR A 119 -5.24 7.20 -10.67
C TYR A 119 -4.85 8.29 -11.66
N VAL A 120 -3.93 7.92 -12.56
CA VAL A 120 -3.53 8.72 -13.73
C VAL A 120 -3.84 7.89 -14.97
N PRO A 121 -4.65 8.36 -15.93
CA PRO A 121 -4.93 7.60 -17.15
C PRO A 121 -3.63 7.35 -17.93
N VAL A 122 -3.60 6.29 -18.74
CA VAL A 122 -2.47 6.05 -19.65
C VAL A 122 -2.40 7.22 -20.61
N GLN A 123 -1.28 7.92 -20.61
CA GLN A 123 -1.11 9.10 -21.47
C GLN A 123 -0.93 8.65 -22.91
N SER A 124 -1.35 9.50 -23.85
CA SER A 124 -1.05 9.28 -25.25
C SER A 124 -0.30 10.45 -25.85
N TRP A 125 0.84 10.17 -26.47
CA TRP A 125 1.61 11.18 -27.21
C TRP A 125 1.52 10.86 -28.70
N LYS A 126 0.93 11.80 -29.44
CA LYS A 126 1.03 11.88 -30.90
C LYS A 126 2.08 12.98 -31.12
N GLY A 127 3.32 12.57 -31.35
CA GLY A 127 4.38 13.48 -31.78
C GLY A 127 3.98 14.22 -33.06
#